data_AF-A0A963RIP3-F1
#
_entry.id   AF-A0A963RIP3-F1
#
_cell.length_a   1.000
_cell.length_b   1.000
_cell.length_c   1.000
_cell.angle_alpha   90.00
_cell.angle_beta   90.00
_cell.angle_gamma   90.00
#
_symmetry.space_group_name_H-M   'P 1'
#
loop_
_entity.id
_entity.type
_entity.pdbx_description
1 polymer ?
#
loop_
_entity_poly.entity_id
_entity_poly.type
_entity_poly.pdbx_seq_one_letter_code
_entity_poly.pdbx_strand_id
1 'polypeptide(L)'
;MGTQIKLRASQKKGEPADLDRHWRGLFLDTLAETSNVSEAARKSGASTSRAYKTKKLDPEFRRQWNEALHEGYEHLELETLHRLRFGTAKDDNRFDIPNALRLLAMHAETVAREKARRGHRDKAQVLASLNAKIDRMRERKAAAEKLMAAHGMAVPGGSRQRVEDGDARGED
;
A
#
# COMPACT_ATOMS: atom_id res chain seq x y z
N MET A 1 -0.39 -16.07 7.88
CA MET A 1 0.48 -16.83 8.80
C MET A 1 1.46 -15.86 9.44
N GLY A 2 1.43 -15.70 10.76
CA GLY A 2 2.22 -14.68 11.45
C GLY A 2 3.71 -15.03 11.48
N THR A 3 4.58 -14.04 11.21
CA THR A 3 6.03 -14.20 11.31
C THR A 3 6.42 -14.60 12.73
N GLN A 4 7.19 -15.68 12.88
CA GLN A 4 7.66 -16.13 14.19
C GLN A 4 8.71 -15.15 14.74
N ILE A 5 8.37 -14.43 15.82
CA ILE A 5 9.24 -13.43 16.44
C ILE A 5 10.05 -14.06 17.58
N LYS A 6 11.37 -14.20 17.40
CA LYS A 6 12.28 -14.64 18.49
C LYS A 6 12.59 -13.48 19.42
N LEU A 7 12.35 -13.58 20.73
CA LEU A 7 12.63 -12.52 21.72
C LEU A 7 13.47 -13.05 22.88
N ARG A 8 14.41 -12.24 23.38
CA ARG A 8 15.17 -12.54 24.60
C ARG A 8 14.27 -12.37 25.83
N ALA A 9 14.59 -13.05 26.94
CA ALA A 9 13.82 -12.95 28.18
C ALA A 9 13.66 -11.49 28.66
N SER A 10 14.72 -10.67 28.55
CA SER A 10 14.68 -9.24 28.87
C SER A 10 13.67 -8.43 28.05
N GLN A 11 13.37 -8.88 26.82
CA GLN A 11 12.42 -8.21 25.92
C GLN A 11 10.97 -8.63 26.17
N LYS A 12 10.75 -9.70 26.95
CA LYS A 12 9.42 -10.15 27.39
C LYS A 12 9.04 -9.61 28.77
N LYS A 13 9.86 -8.74 29.35
CA LYS A 13 9.61 -8.17 30.68
C LYS A 13 8.23 -7.49 30.70
N GLY A 14 7.40 -7.87 31.66
CA GLY A 14 6.04 -7.34 31.84
C GLY A 14 4.94 -8.09 31.07
N GLU A 15 5.29 -9.15 30.34
CA GLU A 15 4.29 -9.99 29.66
C GLU A 15 3.84 -11.15 30.54
N PRO A 16 2.56 -11.57 30.41
CA PRO A 16 2.11 -12.82 31.00
C PRO A 16 2.82 -14.01 30.35
N ALA A 17 2.90 -15.12 31.08
CA ALA A 17 3.51 -16.37 30.59
C ALA A 17 2.78 -16.89 29.34
N ASP A 18 1.46 -16.72 29.28
CA ASP A 18 0.61 -17.06 28.15
C ASP A 18 0.02 -15.78 27.54
N LEU A 19 0.71 -15.23 26.55
CA LEU A 19 0.23 -14.05 25.82
C LEU A 19 -0.87 -14.47 24.84
N ASP A 20 -2.05 -13.88 25.00
CA ASP A 20 -3.20 -14.14 24.12
C ASP A 20 -2.81 -13.94 22.64
N ARG A 21 -3.18 -14.90 21.79
CA ARG A 21 -2.99 -14.84 20.34
C ARG A 21 -3.58 -13.57 19.70
N HIS A 22 -4.61 -12.98 20.30
CA HIS A 22 -5.28 -11.77 19.80
C HIS A 22 -4.62 -10.46 20.27
N TRP A 23 -3.50 -10.51 21.00
CA TRP A 23 -2.81 -9.30 21.49
C TRP A 23 -2.56 -8.27 20.37
N ARG A 24 -2.32 -8.73 19.13
CA ARG A 24 -2.08 -7.85 17.98
C ARG A 24 -3.28 -6.97 17.68
N GLY A 25 -4.49 -7.53 17.68
CA GLY A 25 -5.73 -6.79 17.41
C GLY A 25 -5.96 -5.75 18.50
N LEU A 26 -6.01 -6.21 19.76
CA LEU A 26 -6.21 -5.32 20.92
C LEU A 26 -5.14 -4.22 21.02
N PHE A 27 -3.89 -4.53 20.66
CA PHE A 27 -2.82 -3.53 20.59
C PHE A 27 -3.12 -2.47 19.52
N LEU A 28 -3.52 -2.88 18.32
CA LEU A 28 -3.79 -1.96 17.21
C LEU A 28 -5.02 -1.10 17.48
N ASP A 29 -6.09 -1.69 18.02
CA ASP A 29 -7.32 -0.98 18.41
C ASP A 29 -6.99 0.09 19.47
N THR A 30 -6.26 -0.30 20.53
CA THR A 30 -5.84 0.66 21.57
C THR A 30 -4.92 1.74 21.01
N LEU A 31 -4.05 1.40 20.05
CA LEU A 31 -3.16 2.36 19.41
C LEU A 31 -3.94 3.38 18.56
N ALA A 32 -4.99 2.94 17.87
CA ALA A 32 -5.89 3.82 17.11
C ALA A 32 -6.66 4.78 18.01
N GLU A 33 -7.14 4.28 19.15
CA GLU A 33 -7.86 5.10 20.14
C GLU A 33 -6.95 6.14 20.81
N THR A 34 -5.70 5.77 21.14
CA THR A 34 -4.89 6.55 22.10
C THR A 34 -3.62 7.16 21.52
N SER A 35 -3.19 6.73 20.33
CA SER A 35 -1.85 7.03 19.78
C SER A 35 -0.70 6.71 20.74
N ASN A 36 -0.91 5.86 21.76
CA ASN A 36 0.03 5.59 22.83
C ASN A 36 0.47 4.13 22.85
N VAL A 37 1.70 3.89 22.42
CA VAL A 37 2.30 2.54 22.33
C VAL A 37 2.45 1.85 23.69
N SER A 38 2.77 2.61 24.75
CA SER A 38 2.91 2.05 26.10
C SER A 38 1.56 1.60 26.65
N GLU A 39 0.52 2.38 26.40
CA GLU A 39 -0.86 2.03 26.80
C GLU A 39 -1.40 0.85 25.99
N ALA A 40 -1.19 0.85 24.67
CA ALA A 40 -1.54 -0.28 23.81
C ALA A 40 -0.83 -1.59 24.21
N ALA A 41 0.46 -1.50 24.56
CA ALA A 41 1.22 -2.63 25.10
C ALA A 41 0.61 -3.12 26.42
N ARG A 42 0.33 -2.21 27.35
CA ARG A 42 -0.28 -2.53 28.65
C ARG A 42 -1.65 -3.20 28.48
N LYS A 43 -2.55 -2.64 27.67
CA LYS A 43 -3.91 -3.20 27.45
C LYS A 43 -3.87 -4.55 26.74
N SER A 44 -2.99 -4.73 25.77
CA SER A 44 -2.86 -6.00 25.02
C SER A 44 -2.07 -7.09 25.77
N GLY A 45 -1.43 -6.76 26.89
CA GLY A 45 -0.54 -7.66 27.62
C GLY A 45 0.81 -7.91 26.94
N ALA A 46 1.08 -7.32 25.77
CA ALA A 46 2.35 -7.44 25.07
C ALA A 46 3.37 -6.42 25.60
N SER A 47 4.67 -6.71 25.48
CA SER A 47 5.71 -5.73 25.73
C SER A 47 5.85 -4.78 24.54
N THR A 48 6.25 -3.54 24.81
CA THR A 48 6.60 -2.56 23.76
C THR A 48 7.73 -3.10 22.86
N SER A 49 8.70 -3.83 23.44
CA SER A 49 9.78 -4.48 22.69
C SER A 49 9.26 -5.51 21.68
N ARG A 50 8.28 -6.33 22.06
CA ARG A 50 7.62 -7.27 21.15
C ARG A 50 6.88 -6.54 20.05
N ALA A 51 6.10 -5.53 20.40
CA ALA A 51 5.32 -4.73 19.46
C ALA A 51 6.21 -4.12 18.37
N TYR A 52 7.30 -3.44 18.76
CA TYR A 52 8.28 -2.89 17.82
C TYR A 52 9.00 -3.95 16.99
N LYS A 53 9.40 -5.07 17.60
CA LYS A 53 10.06 -6.15 16.85
C LYS A 53 9.12 -6.79 15.84
N THR A 54 7.85 -6.95 16.19
CA THR A 54 6.80 -7.43 15.29
C THR A 54 6.62 -6.45 14.13
N LYS A 55 6.49 -5.15 14.41
CA LYS A 55 6.44 -4.09 13.38
C LYS A 55 7.64 -4.12 12.43
N LYS A 56 8.83 -4.47 12.92
CA LYS A 56 10.03 -4.56 12.08
C LYS A 56 10.02 -5.77 11.15
N LEU A 57 9.54 -6.93 11.63
CA LEU A 57 9.67 -8.22 10.95
C LEU A 57 8.41 -8.65 10.18
N ASP A 58 7.28 -8.05 10.49
CA ASP A 58 5.98 -8.38 9.89
C ASP A 58 5.48 -7.15 9.09
N PRO A 59 5.59 -7.16 7.76
CA PRO A 59 5.12 -6.09 6.91
C PRO A 59 3.61 -5.83 7.03
N GLU A 60 2.83 -6.87 7.29
CA GLU A 60 1.38 -6.81 7.44
C GLU A 60 1.03 -6.04 8.71
N PHE A 61 1.60 -6.48 9.85
CA PHE A 61 1.42 -5.79 11.13
C PHE A 61 1.93 -4.35 11.09
N ARG A 62 3.02 -4.08 10.36
CA ARG A 62 3.51 -2.71 10.15
C ARG A 62 2.53 -1.85 9.37
N ARG A 63 1.83 -2.41 8.38
CA ARG A 63 0.80 -1.67 7.63
C ARG A 63 -0.34 -1.31 8.56
N GLN A 64 -0.89 -2.30 9.28
CA GLN A 64 -1.97 -2.11 10.24
C GLN A 64 -1.59 -1.12 11.35
N TRP A 65 -0.33 -1.15 11.83
CA TRP A 65 0.18 -0.17 12.79
C TRP A 65 0.09 1.26 12.26
N ASN A 66 0.51 1.48 11.00
CA ASN A 66 0.48 2.80 10.40
C ASN A 66 -0.96 3.27 10.15
N GLU A 67 -1.88 2.35 9.86
CA GLU A 67 -3.31 2.61 9.71
C GLU A 67 -3.94 3.00 11.06
N ALA A 68 -3.67 2.24 12.12
CA ALA A 68 -4.08 2.59 13.48
C ALA A 68 -3.56 3.97 13.90
N LEU A 69 -2.28 4.28 13.64
CA LEU A 69 -1.77 5.62 13.92
C LEU A 69 -2.50 6.69 13.12
N HIS A 70 -2.83 6.45 11.85
CA HIS A 70 -3.55 7.41 11.02
C HIS A 70 -4.93 7.72 11.62
N GLU A 71 -5.68 6.70 12.03
CA GLU A 71 -6.96 6.87 12.74
C GLU A 71 -6.79 7.68 14.03
N GLY A 72 -5.75 7.41 14.82
CA GLY A 72 -5.44 8.21 16.01
C GLY A 72 -5.14 9.69 15.71
N TYR A 73 -4.55 9.99 14.55
CA TYR A 73 -4.38 11.37 14.09
C TYR A 73 -5.71 12.02 13.66
N GLU A 74 -6.62 11.28 13.03
CA GLU A 74 -7.98 11.76 12.72
C GLU A 74 -8.76 12.08 14.00
N HIS A 75 -8.67 11.23 15.03
CA HIS A 75 -9.26 11.52 16.34
C HIS A 75 -8.69 12.80 16.97
N LEU A 76 -7.37 12.99 16.92
CA LEU A 76 -6.73 14.21 17.42
C LEU A 76 -7.17 15.46 16.64
N GLU A 77 -7.33 15.34 15.32
CA GLU A 77 -7.81 16.43 14.47
C GLU A 77 -9.24 16.83 14.87
N LEU A 78 -10.16 15.86 14.99
CA LEU A 78 -11.54 16.11 15.39
C LEU A 78 -11.64 16.74 16.78
N GLU A 79 -10.85 16.24 17.75
CA GLU A 79 -10.79 16.80 19.10
C GLU A 79 -10.25 18.23 19.09
N THR A 80 -9.20 18.50 18.29
CA THR A 80 -8.64 19.85 18.15
C THR A 80 -9.67 20.81 17.52
N LEU A 81 -10.38 20.37 16.49
CA LEU A 81 -11.45 21.15 15.85
C LEU A 81 -12.61 21.43 16.81
N HIS A 82 -13.01 20.45 17.61
CA HIS A 82 -14.05 20.61 18.63
C HIS A 82 -13.66 21.71 19.63
N ARG A 83 -12.45 21.63 20.19
CA ARG A 83 -11.93 22.61 21.16
C ARG A 83 -11.78 24.01 20.57
N LEU A 84 -11.37 24.11 19.31
CA LEU A 84 -11.29 25.41 18.61
C LEU A 84 -12.67 26.02 18.37
N ARG A 85 -13.71 25.21 18.12
CA ARG A 85 -15.06 25.69 17.82
C ARG A 85 -15.85 26.04 19.09
N PHE A 86 -15.69 25.26 20.16
CA PHE A 86 -16.52 25.36 21.37
C PHE A 86 -15.76 25.81 22.61
N GLY A 87 -14.44 25.97 22.53
CA GLY A 87 -13.57 26.26 23.67
C GLY A 87 -13.24 25.03 24.50
N THR A 88 -12.47 25.21 25.57
CA THR A 88 -12.12 24.18 26.55
C THR A 88 -12.81 24.45 27.88
N ALA A 89 -13.34 23.41 28.54
CA ALA A 89 -13.90 23.54 29.88
C ALA A 89 -12.81 23.96 30.89
N LYS A 90 -13.23 24.66 31.95
CA LYS A 90 -12.32 25.22 32.97
C LYS A 90 -11.56 24.15 33.76
N ASP A 91 -12.13 22.94 33.82
CA ASP A 91 -11.64 21.81 34.60
C ASP A 91 -10.91 20.77 33.72
N ASP A 92 -10.78 21.05 32.42
CA ASP A 92 -10.15 20.13 31.49
C ASP A 92 -8.63 20.18 31.61
N ASN A 93 -7.99 19.05 31.30
CA ASN A 93 -6.53 19.00 31.24
C ASN A 93 -6.02 20.00 30.20
N ARG A 94 -4.85 20.59 30.48
CA ARG A 94 -4.20 21.52 29.55
C ARG A 94 -4.01 20.84 28.19
N PHE A 95 -4.68 21.36 27.17
CA PHE A 95 -4.52 20.93 25.78
C PHE A 95 -3.70 21.95 25.00
N ASP A 96 -2.52 21.54 24.56
CA ASP A 96 -1.58 22.41 23.86
C ASP A 96 -1.93 22.49 22.37
N ILE A 97 -2.90 23.37 22.05
CA ILE A 97 -3.41 23.56 20.68
C ILE A 97 -2.28 23.86 19.67
N PRO A 98 -1.32 24.77 19.94
CA PRO A 98 -0.23 25.03 18.99
C PRO A 98 0.60 23.78 18.66
N ASN A 99 0.93 22.97 19.67
CA ASN A 99 1.67 21.73 19.45
C ASN A 99 0.83 20.67 18.73
N ALA A 100 -0.48 20.58 19.01
CA ALA A 100 -1.39 19.69 18.29
C ALA A 100 -1.44 20.04 16.79
N LEU A 101 -1.65 21.31 16.44
CA LEU A 101 -1.65 21.77 15.05
C LEU A 101 -0.32 21.50 14.33
N ARG A 102 0.81 21.74 15.01
CA ARG A 102 2.14 21.42 14.46
C ARG A 102 2.30 19.93 14.21
N LEU A 103 1.85 19.08 15.14
CA LEU A 103 1.89 17.63 14.99
C LEU A 103 1.05 17.15 13.79
N LEU A 104 -0.17 17.68 13.66
CA LEU A 104 -1.07 17.39 12.54
C LEU A 104 -0.47 17.81 11.20
N ALA A 105 0.14 19.00 11.12
CA ALA A 105 0.80 19.48 9.90
C ALA A 105 1.96 18.56 9.47
N MET A 106 2.84 18.18 10.40
CA MET A 106 3.94 17.25 10.11
C MET A 106 3.44 15.85 9.69
N HIS A 107 2.33 15.39 10.27
CA HIS A 107 1.70 14.13 9.88
C HIS A 107 1.13 14.22 8.46
N ALA A 108 0.41 15.29 8.13
CA ALA A 108 -0.13 15.53 6.79
C ALA A 108 0.97 15.51 5.72
N GLU A 109 2.13 16.16 5.98
CA GLU A 109 3.30 16.07 5.09
C GLU A 109 3.82 14.64 4.93
N THR A 110 3.89 13.89 6.03
CA THR A 110 4.36 12.49 6.03
C THR A 110 3.42 11.60 5.22
N VAL A 111 2.11 11.75 5.40
CA VAL A 111 1.08 11.02 4.63
C VAL A 111 1.15 11.39 3.16
N ALA A 112 1.30 12.67 2.81
CA ALA A 112 1.44 13.13 1.44
C ALA A 112 2.68 12.51 0.76
N ARG A 113 3.84 12.52 1.44
CA ARG A 113 5.07 11.88 0.95
C ARG A 113 4.90 10.38 0.74
N GLU A 114 4.26 9.70 1.69
CA GLU A 114 3.99 8.26 1.58
C GLU A 114 3.01 7.92 0.45
N LYS A 115 1.96 8.73 0.26
CA LYS A 115 1.01 8.60 -0.84
C LYS A 115 1.68 8.78 -2.20
N ALA A 116 2.52 9.81 -2.35
CA ALA A 116 3.30 10.03 -3.56
C ALA A 116 4.22 8.83 -3.85
N ARG A 117 4.94 8.33 -2.84
CA ARG A 117 5.83 7.17 -2.96
C ARG A 117 5.10 5.86 -3.31
N ARG A 118 3.86 5.67 -2.83
CA ARG A 118 3.01 4.53 -3.23
C ARG A 118 2.58 4.67 -4.69
N GLY A 119 2.04 5.83 -5.08
CA GLY A 119 1.62 6.08 -6.47
C GLY A 119 2.74 5.88 -7.50
N HIS A 120 3.97 6.31 -7.20
CA HIS A 120 5.12 6.04 -8.06
C HIS A 120 5.45 4.54 -8.20
N ARG A 121 5.36 3.77 -7.11
CA ARG A 121 5.59 2.31 -7.14
C ARG A 121 4.51 1.59 -7.94
N ASP A 122 3.25 1.95 -7.75
CA ASP A 122 2.13 1.34 -8.46
C ASP A 122 2.26 1.58 -9.98
N LYS A 123 2.60 2.81 -10.39
CA LYS A 123 2.88 3.13 -11.79
C LYS A 123 4.02 2.29 -12.36
N ALA A 124 5.14 2.17 -11.63
CA ALA A 124 6.28 1.35 -12.07
C ALA A 124 5.89 -0.13 -12.21
N GLN A 125 5.09 -0.66 -11.28
CA GLN A 125 4.61 -2.05 -11.33
C GLN A 125 3.67 -2.30 -12.52
N VAL A 126 2.76 -1.35 -12.79
CA VAL A 126 1.86 -1.41 -13.97
C VAL A 126 2.68 -1.41 -15.25
N LEU A 127 3.67 -0.52 -15.38
CA LEU A 127 4.56 -0.47 -16.55
C LEU A 127 5.35 -1.76 -16.72
N ALA A 128 5.91 -2.31 -15.65
CA ALA A 128 6.64 -3.57 -15.69
C ALA A 128 5.75 -4.75 -16.13
N SER A 129 4.52 -4.82 -15.61
CA SER A 129 3.53 -5.82 -16.01
C SER A 129 3.14 -5.70 -17.49
N LEU A 130 2.96 -4.46 -17.98
CA LEU A 130 2.66 -4.20 -19.38
C LEU A 130 3.82 -4.63 -20.29
N ASN A 131 5.06 -4.28 -19.96
CA ASN A 131 6.24 -4.69 -20.72
C ASN A 131 6.37 -6.22 -20.77
N ALA A 132 6.23 -6.90 -19.62
CA ALA A 132 6.27 -8.36 -19.58
C ALA A 132 5.18 -9.02 -20.44
N LYS A 133 3.98 -8.42 -20.52
CA LYS A 133 2.92 -8.90 -21.43
C LYS A 133 3.28 -8.69 -22.90
N ILE A 134 3.87 -7.54 -23.25
CA ILE A 134 4.33 -7.25 -24.62
C ILE A 134 5.41 -8.22 -25.05
N ASP A 135 6.39 -8.50 -24.19
CA ASP A 135 7.47 -9.43 -24.50
C ASP A 135 6.95 -10.85 -24.71
N ARG A 136 6.02 -11.32 -23.87
CA ARG A 136 5.30 -12.60 -24.09
C ARG A 136 4.50 -12.63 -25.39
N MET A 137 3.95 -11.51 -25.85
CA MET A 137 3.28 -11.45 -27.15
C MET A 137 4.29 -11.59 -28.30
N ARG A 138 5.44 -10.92 -28.21
CA ARG A 138 6.52 -11.02 -29.19
C ARG A 138 7.10 -12.42 -29.27
N GLU A 139 7.37 -13.06 -28.13
CA GLU A 139 7.84 -14.44 -28.05
C GLU A 139 6.86 -15.43 -28.69
N ARG A 140 5.56 -15.29 -28.39
CA ARG A 140 4.50 -16.13 -28.99
C ARG A 140 4.43 -15.95 -30.50
N LYS A 141 4.51 -14.72 -31.00
CA LYS A 141 4.51 -14.43 -32.43
C LYS A 141 5.73 -15.05 -33.12
N ALA A 142 6.93 -14.85 -32.57
CA ALA A 142 8.15 -15.42 -33.12
C ALA A 142 8.15 -16.97 -33.11
N ALA A 143 7.59 -17.59 -32.07
CA ALA A 143 7.43 -19.04 -32.01
C ALA A 143 6.43 -19.55 -33.07
N ALA A 144 5.31 -18.84 -33.27
CA ALA A 144 4.33 -19.18 -34.30
C ALA A 144 4.92 -19.04 -35.72
N GLU A 145 5.67 -17.97 -36.00
CA GLU A 145 6.35 -17.77 -37.29
C GLU A 145 7.37 -18.88 -37.57
N LYS A 146 8.15 -19.29 -36.56
CA LYS A 146 9.08 -20.43 -36.68
C LYS A 146 8.36 -21.75 -36.95
N LEU A 147 7.24 -22.01 -36.28
CA LEU A 147 6.43 -23.22 -36.51
C LEU A 147 5.83 -23.22 -37.92
N MET A 148 5.32 -22.09 -38.39
CA MET A 148 4.80 -21.94 -39.75
C MET A 148 5.89 -22.15 -40.82
N ALA A 149 7.09 -21.63 -40.59
CA ALA A 149 8.24 -21.85 -41.48
C ALA A 149 8.71 -23.32 -41.49
N ALA A 150 8.65 -24.00 -40.34
CA ALA A 150 9.04 -25.41 -40.23
C ALA A 150 8.03 -26.39 -40.85
N HIS A 151 6.73 -26.04 -40.87
CA HIS A 151 5.67 -26.90 -41.43
C HIS A 151 5.41 -26.71 -42.93
N GLY A 152 6.16 -25.84 -43.63
CA GLY A 152 6.12 -25.74 -45.09
C GLY A 152 4.74 -25.44 -45.70
N MET A 153 3.84 -24.77 -44.97
CA MET A 153 2.53 -24.38 -45.51
C MET A 153 2.62 -23.03 -46.23
N ALA A 154 2.39 -23.05 -47.55
CA ALA A 154 2.25 -21.87 -48.38
C ALA A 154 1.06 -21.01 -47.92
N VAL A 155 1.27 -19.69 -47.85
CA VAL A 155 0.23 -18.68 -47.62
C VAL A 155 -0.82 -18.81 -48.73
N PRO A 156 -2.13 -19.01 -48.44
CA PRO A 156 -3.13 -18.99 -49.49
C PRO A 156 -3.24 -17.55 -50.03
N GLY A 157 -3.11 -17.45 -51.35
CA GLY A 157 -2.86 -16.23 -52.12
C GLY A 157 -3.79 -15.05 -51.82
N GLY A 158 -3.17 -13.88 -51.65
CA GLY A 158 -3.79 -12.60 -51.98
C GLY A 158 -3.65 -12.33 -53.47
N SER A 159 -4.50 -12.97 -54.29
CA SER A 159 -4.62 -12.68 -55.72
C SER A 159 -5.92 -11.90 -55.94
N ARG A 160 -5.85 -10.60 -56.23
CA ARG A 160 -6.94 -9.90 -56.93
C ARG A 160 -6.37 -9.05 -58.07
N GLN A 161 -6.59 -9.60 -59.26
CA GLN A 161 -6.57 -9.03 -60.61
C GLN A 161 -5.99 -7.62 -60.80
N ARG A 162 -4.90 -7.57 -61.59
CA ARG A 162 -4.65 -6.50 -62.56
C ARG A 162 -5.78 -6.55 -63.59
N VAL A 163 -6.44 -5.41 -63.83
CA VAL A 163 -7.25 -5.18 -65.03
C VAL A 163 -6.62 -3.97 -65.71
N GLU A 164 -5.80 -4.24 -66.71
CA GLU A 164 -5.40 -3.27 -67.73
C GLU A 164 -6.04 -3.70 -69.05
N ASP A 165 -6.16 -2.71 -69.94
CA ASP A 165 -6.69 -2.71 -71.30
C ASP A 165 -8.19 -2.41 -71.40
N GLY A 166 -8.66 -1.36 -72.07
CA GLY A 166 -7.97 -0.39 -72.93
C GLY A 166 -9.03 0.39 -73.72
N ASP A 167 -8.81 1.71 -73.81
CA ASP A 167 -9.04 2.60 -74.96
C ASP A 167 -10.39 2.61 -75.70
N ALA A 168 -11.09 3.77 -75.66
CA ALA A 168 -11.59 4.44 -76.88
C ALA A 168 -12.19 5.86 -76.63
N ARG A 169 -11.41 6.88 -77.01
CA ARG A 169 -11.74 8.02 -77.91
C ARG A 169 -12.86 9.06 -77.63
N GLY A 170 -12.48 10.32 -77.90
CA GLY A 170 -13.30 11.45 -78.40
C GLY A 170 -13.51 12.56 -77.36
N GLU A 171 -12.89 13.75 -77.42
CA GLU A 171 -13.19 14.90 -78.33
C GLU A 171 -14.71 15.12 -78.40
N ASP A 172 -15.30 16.23 -77.93
CA ASP A 172 -14.94 17.66 -77.93
C ASP A 172 -15.17 18.35 -76.56
#